data_AF-A0A961P0P3-F1
#
_entry.id   AF-A0A961P0P3-F1
#
_cell.length_a   1.000
_cell.length_b   1.000
_cell.length_c   1.000
_cell.angle_alpha   90.00
_cell.angle_beta   90.00
_cell.angle_gamma   90.00
#
_symmetry.space_group_name_H-M   'P 1'
#
loop_
_entity.id
_entity.type
_entity.pdbx_description
1 polymer ?
#
loop_
_entity_poly.entity_id
_entity_poly.type
_entity_poly.pdbx_seq_one_letter_code
_entity_poly.pdbx_strand_id
1 'polypeptide(L)'
;MSASTPGVTARAGGGGGVDGTLDRPRPATPDCVASSKGQTVTDQPATSPAPDPRIEAFYARPGRWQAELSALRAILLEAGLGEEFKWRGPCYTAHGGNIGLAAGFKDRCVLSFFKGALLSDPAGILRLPGDNSRAGRVIEVADVAQIAALRPTILAYLHEAIENERLGRKLTLPKDDLDMPPELAERLAGDASLRDAFEALTPGRRRSWIMHVSMAKQPATRHARIDKAAPSIHAGKGLNDR
;
A
#
# COMPACT_ATOMS: atom_id res chain seq x y z
N MET A 1 58.34 -14.21 -16.39
CA MET A 1 57.85 -15.25 -15.47
C MET A 1 56.33 -15.05 -15.41
N SER A 2 55.59 -15.65 -16.35
CA SER A 2 54.77 -16.87 -16.17
C SER A 2 53.36 -16.50 -15.69
N ALA A 3 52.23 -16.89 -16.27
CA ALA A 3 51.86 -17.94 -17.25
C ALA A 3 50.93 -17.34 -18.36
N SER A 4 50.78 -17.83 -19.61
CA SER A 4 50.29 -19.16 -20.09
C SER A 4 48.87 -19.48 -19.59
N THR A 5 47.85 -19.88 -20.38
CA THR A 5 47.68 -20.30 -21.81
C THR A 5 46.15 -20.24 -22.15
N PRO A 6 45.68 -20.17 -23.43
CA PRO A 6 44.26 -19.97 -23.78
C PRO A 6 43.49 -21.26 -24.14
N GLY A 7 42.19 -21.16 -24.43
CA GLY A 7 41.47 -22.18 -25.22
C GLY A 7 39.93 -22.19 -25.12
N VAL A 8 39.24 -21.78 -26.19
CA VAL A 8 37.85 -22.20 -26.49
C VAL A 8 37.75 -22.48 -27.99
N THR A 9 37.42 -23.71 -28.35
CA THR A 9 37.12 -24.14 -29.73
C THR A 9 35.71 -24.72 -29.79
N ALA A 10 34.89 -24.22 -30.71
CA ALA A 10 33.55 -24.74 -30.97
C ALA A 10 33.56 -25.94 -31.94
N ARG A 11 32.52 -26.79 -31.89
CA ARG A 11 32.11 -27.66 -33.00
C ARG A 11 30.62 -28.00 -32.95
N ALA A 12 30.05 -28.39 -34.10
CA ALA A 12 28.61 -28.45 -34.37
C ALA A 12 28.16 -29.77 -35.07
N GLY A 13 26.83 -29.95 -35.26
CA GLY A 13 26.15 -31.06 -35.98
C GLY A 13 25.71 -32.22 -35.05
N GLY A 14 24.72 -33.10 -35.30
CA GLY A 14 23.68 -33.29 -36.33
C GLY A 14 23.06 -34.71 -36.18
N GLY A 15 21.85 -35.08 -36.67
CA GLY A 15 20.80 -34.27 -37.31
C GLY A 15 19.82 -35.04 -38.24
N GLY A 16 18.93 -35.92 -37.75
CA GLY A 16 17.82 -36.50 -38.55
C GLY A 16 17.33 -37.93 -38.19
N GLY A 17 16.11 -38.27 -38.65
CA GLY A 17 15.53 -39.63 -38.73
C GLY A 17 14.30 -39.93 -37.84
N VAL A 18 13.37 -40.82 -38.22
CA VAL A 18 12.26 -40.82 -39.22
C VAL A 18 11.33 -42.03 -38.90
N ASP A 19 10.02 -41.86 -39.12
CA ASP A 19 8.90 -42.81 -39.34
C ASP A 19 8.71 -44.17 -38.62
N GLY A 20 7.42 -44.49 -38.38
CA GLY A 20 6.89 -45.80 -37.96
C GLY A 20 5.35 -45.83 -38.00
N THR A 21 4.74 -46.89 -38.58
CA THR A 21 3.37 -46.85 -39.14
C THR A 21 2.37 -47.84 -38.49
N LEU A 22 1.07 -47.43 -38.45
CA LEU A 22 -0.20 -48.16 -38.22
C LEU A 22 -0.27 -49.52 -37.48
N ASP A 23 -1.26 -49.63 -36.57
CA ASP A 23 -2.30 -50.68 -36.64
C ASP A 23 -3.66 -50.27 -35.97
N ARG A 24 -4.76 -50.96 -36.28
CA ARG A 24 -6.18 -50.80 -35.79
C ARG A 24 -6.86 -52.20 -35.89
N PRO A 25 -7.90 -52.61 -35.10
CA PRO A 25 -9.20 -51.89 -35.03
C PRO A 25 -10.26 -52.19 -33.90
N ARG A 26 -11.30 -51.31 -33.78
CA ARG A 26 -12.75 -51.57 -33.44
C ARG A 26 -13.17 -52.12 -32.04
N PRO A 27 -14.48 -52.11 -31.65
CA PRO A 27 -15.70 -51.51 -32.27
C PRO A 27 -16.59 -50.61 -31.34
N ALA A 28 -17.65 -50.05 -31.93
CA ALA A 28 -18.80 -49.29 -31.37
C ALA A 28 -19.66 -50.07 -30.33
N THR A 29 -20.64 -49.55 -29.56
CA THR A 29 -21.80 -48.60 -29.71
C THR A 29 -22.41 -48.35 -28.29
N PRO A 30 -23.59 -47.71 -28.03
CA PRO A 30 -24.51 -46.88 -28.85
C PRO A 30 -24.89 -45.50 -28.23
N ASP A 31 -25.79 -44.80 -28.93
CA ASP A 31 -26.42 -43.50 -28.62
C ASP A 31 -27.14 -43.37 -27.27
N CYS A 32 -27.27 -42.12 -26.78
CA CYS A 32 -28.50 -41.69 -26.10
C CYS A 32 -28.78 -40.18 -26.20
N VAL A 33 -29.65 -39.83 -27.15
CA VAL A 33 -30.71 -38.79 -27.15
C VAL A 33 -30.44 -37.39 -26.57
N ALA A 34 -30.79 -36.38 -27.37
CA ALA A 34 -30.75 -34.96 -27.04
C ALA A 34 -31.67 -34.54 -25.87
N SER A 35 -31.26 -33.50 -25.15
CA SER A 35 -32.19 -32.54 -24.54
C SER A 35 -31.57 -31.15 -24.42
N SER A 36 -31.97 -30.27 -25.32
CA SER A 36 -31.77 -28.84 -25.20
C SER A 36 -32.52 -28.29 -23.98
N LYS A 37 -31.78 -27.83 -22.96
CA LYS A 37 -32.27 -26.80 -22.06
C LYS A 37 -31.23 -25.70 -22.03
N GLY A 38 -31.56 -24.57 -22.66
CA GLY A 38 -30.76 -23.37 -22.54
C GLY A 38 -30.75 -22.96 -21.08
N GLN A 39 -29.61 -23.15 -20.41
CA GLN A 39 -29.35 -22.44 -19.17
C GLN A 39 -29.11 -20.99 -19.56
N THR A 40 -30.15 -20.17 -19.38
CA THR A 40 -29.94 -18.75 -19.13
C THR A 40 -29.03 -18.67 -17.91
N VAL A 41 -27.75 -18.38 -18.15
CA VAL A 41 -26.90 -17.81 -17.10
C VAL A 41 -27.53 -16.48 -16.79
N THR A 42 -28.40 -16.48 -15.78
CA THR A 42 -28.89 -15.27 -15.15
C THR A 42 -27.68 -14.69 -14.45
N ASP A 43 -26.97 -13.81 -15.16
CA ASP A 43 -25.87 -13.03 -14.62
C ASP A 43 -26.45 -12.15 -13.51
N GLN A 44 -26.36 -12.65 -12.27
CA GLN A 44 -26.83 -11.92 -11.11
C GLN A 44 -25.89 -10.73 -10.93
N PRO A 45 -26.38 -9.48 -10.98
CA PRO A 45 -25.53 -8.34 -10.73
C PRO A 45 -24.93 -8.49 -9.34
N ALA A 46 -23.60 -8.45 -9.26
CA ALA A 46 -22.87 -8.67 -8.03
C ALA A 46 -23.37 -7.71 -6.93
N THR A 47 -24.14 -8.25 -5.98
CA THR A 47 -24.69 -7.48 -4.87
C THR A 47 -23.53 -6.91 -4.08
N SER A 48 -23.36 -5.58 -4.13
CA SER A 48 -22.35 -4.92 -3.32
C SER A 48 -22.61 -5.29 -1.85
N PRO A 49 -21.57 -5.68 -1.09
CA PRO A 49 -21.76 -6.15 0.29
C PRO A 49 -22.43 -5.06 1.12
N ALA A 50 -23.30 -5.47 2.04
CA ALA A 50 -24.01 -4.55 2.92
C ALA A 50 -23.01 -3.66 3.69
N PRO A 51 -23.30 -2.35 3.87
CA PRO A 51 -22.36 -1.41 4.46
C PRO A 51 -21.98 -1.81 5.90
N ASP A 52 -20.69 -1.68 6.23
CA ASP A 52 -20.16 -2.04 7.54
C ASP A 52 -20.76 -1.13 8.63
N PRO A 53 -21.42 -1.68 9.68
CA PRO A 53 -22.07 -0.87 10.71
C PRO A 53 -21.08 0.03 11.48
N ARG A 54 -19.78 -0.27 11.46
CA ARG A 54 -18.73 0.58 12.05
C ARG A 54 -18.43 1.82 11.21
N ILE A 55 -18.62 1.73 9.89
CA ILE A 55 -18.50 2.84 8.94
C ILE A 55 -19.74 3.74 9.04
N GLU A 56 -20.93 3.15 9.10
CA GLU A 56 -22.16 3.91 9.37
C GLU A 56 -22.09 4.63 10.72
N ALA A 57 -21.67 3.96 11.79
CA ALA A 57 -21.47 4.58 13.11
C ALA A 57 -20.35 5.64 13.15
N PHE A 58 -19.43 5.65 12.18
CA PHE A 58 -18.42 6.70 12.04
C PHE A 58 -19.05 7.97 11.43
N TYR A 59 -19.78 7.84 10.33
CA TYR A 59 -20.41 8.98 9.63
C TYR A 59 -21.67 9.51 10.33
N ALA A 60 -22.41 8.65 11.04
CA ALA A 60 -23.55 9.05 11.86
C ALA A 60 -23.14 9.79 13.16
N ARG A 61 -21.86 9.79 13.53
CA ARG A 61 -21.40 10.45 14.76
C ARG A 61 -21.48 11.98 14.63
N PRO A 62 -22.20 12.67 15.53
CA PRO A 62 -22.21 14.13 15.54
C PRO A 62 -20.82 14.68 15.87
N GLY A 63 -20.41 15.70 15.12
CA GLY A 63 -19.12 16.36 15.30
C GLY A 63 -18.89 17.48 14.29
N ARG A 64 -17.86 18.30 14.54
CA ARG A 64 -17.52 19.49 13.73
C ARG A 64 -17.48 19.23 12.22
N TRP A 65 -17.01 18.06 11.81
CA TRP A 65 -16.73 17.69 10.43
C TRP A 65 -17.74 16.70 9.83
N GLN A 66 -18.90 16.50 10.45
CA GLN A 66 -19.83 15.44 10.03
C GLN A 66 -20.34 15.65 8.59
N ALA A 67 -20.66 16.89 8.22
CA ALA A 67 -21.17 17.23 6.90
C ALA A 67 -20.07 17.10 5.83
N GLU A 68 -18.85 17.55 6.15
CA GLU A 68 -17.66 17.46 5.30
C GLU A 68 -17.26 16.02 5.05
N LEU A 69 -17.24 15.19 6.10
CA LEU A 69 -16.94 13.76 6.01
C LEU A 69 -18.00 13.03 5.17
N SER A 70 -19.28 13.37 5.32
CA SER A 70 -20.36 12.81 4.49
C SER A 70 -20.26 13.25 3.02
N ALA A 71 -19.90 14.50 2.76
CA ALA A 71 -19.68 15.02 1.40
C ALA A 71 -18.48 14.34 0.72
N LEU A 72 -17.37 14.15 1.45
CA LEU A 72 -16.22 13.38 0.96
C LEU A 72 -16.60 11.91 0.70
N ARG A 73 -17.36 11.26 1.60
CA ARG A 73 -17.84 9.88 1.41
C ARG A 73 -18.62 9.73 0.10
N ALA A 74 -19.52 10.66 -0.20
CA ALA A 74 -20.31 10.64 -1.44
C ALA A 74 -19.41 10.67 -2.69
N ILE A 75 -18.39 11.53 -2.71
CA ILE A 75 -17.43 11.63 -3.83
C ILE A 75 -16.57 10.36 -3.95
N LEU A 76 -16.16 9.77 -2.82
CA LEU A 76 -15.36 8.56 -2.78
C LEU A 76 -16.13 7.34 -3.30
N LEU A 77 -17.41 7.22 -2.95
CA LEU A 77 -18.31 6.18 -3.45
C LEU A 77 -18.66 6.40 -4.93
N GLU A 78 -18.84 7.65 -5.37
CA GLU A 78 -19.05 8.02 -6.78
C GLU A 78 -17.86 7.58 -7.66
N ALA A 79 -16.62 7.70 -7.15
CA ALA A 79 -15.42 7.22 -7.82
C ALA A 79 -15.30 5.68 -7.87
N GLY A 80 -16.27 4.92 -7.35
CA GLY A 80 -16.31 3.45 -7.39
C GLY A 80 -15.40 2.77 -6.36
N LEU A 81 -15.04 3.45 -5.27
CA LEU A 81 -14.18 2.89 -4.23
C LEU A 81 -14.95 1.99 -3.27
N GLY A 82 -14.34 0.85 -2.91
CA GLY A 82 -14.81 -0.01 -1.83
C GLY A 82 -14.53 0.60 -0.45
N GLU A 83 -15.36 0.26 0.53
CA GLU A 83 -15.25 0.72 1.92
C GLU A 83 -14.82 -0.40 2.86
N GLU A 84 -13.75 -0.19 3.63
CA GLU A 84 -13.25 -1.12 4.64
C GLU A 84 -12.95 -0.39 5.96
N PHE A 85 -13.25 -0.99 7.12
CA PHE A 85 -12.95 -0.36 8.41
C PHE A 85 -11.55 -0.75 8.92
N LYS A 86 -10.56 0.15 8.74
CA LYS A 86 -9.14 -0.05 9.12
C LYS A 86 -8.69 1.07 10.07
N TRP A 87 -7.78 0.75 11.00
CA TRP A 87 -7.18 1.72 11.93
C TRP A 87 -8.19 2.60 12.71
N ARG A 88 -9.39 2.08 12.97
CA ARG A 88 -10.53 2.76 13.63
C ARG A 88 -11.25 3.83 12.78
N GLY A 89 -11.10 3.82 11.46
CA GLY A 89 -11.88 4.68 10.55
C GLY A 89 -12.19 4.00 9.19
N PRO A 90 -12.98 4.67 8.33
CA PRO A 90 -13.21 4.23 6.96
C PRO A 90 -11.94 4.34 6.12
N CYS A 91 -11.65 3.29 5.36
CA CYS A 91 -10.55 3.21 4.41
C CYS A 91 -11.09 2.83 3.04
N TYR A 92 -10.72 3.60 2.03
CA TYR A 92 -11.22 3.46 0.68
C TYR A 92 -10.23 2.67 -0.16
N THR A 93 -10.70 1.62 -0.83
CA THR A 93 -9.86 0.64 -1.53
C THR A 93 -10.32 0.40 -2.97
N ALA A 94 -9.36 0.06 -3.83
CA ALA A 94 -9.59 -0.33 -5.22
C ALA A 94 -8.51 -1.32 -5.67
N HIS A 95 -8.88 -2.32 -6.47
CA HIS A 95 -7.98 -3.37 -6.97
C HIS A 95 -7.12 -4.06 -5.87
N GLY A 96 -7.64 -4.15 -4.63
CA GLY A 96 -6.93 -4.70 -3.47
C GLY A 96 -5.92 -3.76 -2.80
N GLY A 97 -5.71 -2.55 -3.34
CA GLY A 97 -4.88 -1.50 -2.76
C GLY A 97 -5.67 -0.48 -1.94
N ASN A 98 -5.03 0.15 -0.96
CA ASN A 98 -5.63 1.27 -0.21
C ASN A 98 -5.41 2.59 -0.98
N ILE A 99 -6.50 3.25 -1.35
CA ILE A 99 -6.49 4.53 -2.08
C ILE A 99 -6.37 5.69 -1.10
N GLY A 100 -7.29 5.79 -0.13
CA GLY A 100 -7.33 6.93 0.77
C GLY A 100 -8.17 6.79 2.03
N LEU A 101 -8.14 7.83 2.86
CA LEU A 101 -8.85 7.97 4.13
C LEU A 101 -9.52 9.36 4.20
N ALA A 102 -10.76 9.44 4.68
CA ALA A 102 -11.39 10.69 5.09
C ALA A 102 -11.31 10.82 6.62
N ALA A 103 -10.80 11.95 7.14
CA ALA A 103 -10.61 12.13 8.58
C ALA A 103 -10.78 13.58 9.04
N GLY A 104 -11.47 13.76 10.18
CA GLY A 104 -11.58 15.05 10.87
C GLY A 104 -10.60 15.15 12.05
N PHE A 105 -9.81 16.22 12.09
CA PHE A 105 -8.94 16.61 13.19
C PHE A 105 -9.57 17.73 14.03
N LYS A 106 -8.84 18.33 14.98
CA LYS A 106 -9.36 19.43 15.83
C LYS A 106 -9.70 20.68 15.02
N ASP A 107 -8.90 20.94 13.99
CA ASP A 107 -8.74 22.19 13.26
C ASP A 107 -8.95 22.07 11.74
N ARG A 108 -8.78 20.88 11.16
CA ARG A 108 -8.96 20.59 9.72
C ARG A 108 -9.73 19.29 9.46
N CYS A 109 -10.44 19.20 8.34
CA CYS A 109 -10.86 17.93 7.74
C CYS A 109 -9.93 17.62 6.57
N VAL A 110 -9.62 16.34 6.32
CA VAL A 110 -8.70 15.94 5.24
C VAL A 110 -9.17 14.72 4.47
N LEU A 111 -8.85 14.71 3.17
CA LEU A 111 -8.79 13.51 2.35
C LEU A 111 -7.32 13.14 2.14
N SER A 112 -6.91 11.97 2.65
CA SER A 112 -5.54 11.46 2.56
C SER A 112 -5.40 10.43 1.45
N PHE A 113 -4.30 10.46 0.70
CA PHE A 113 -3.94 9.49 -0.34
C PHE A 113 -2.66 8.74 0.05
N PHE A 114 -2.70 7.39 0.10
CA PHE A 114 -1.57 6.59 0.56
C PHE A 114 -0.34 6.69 -0.36
N LYS A 115 -0.57 6.61 -1.67
CA LYS A 115 0.46 6.80 -2.71
C LYS A 115 0.36 8.18 -3.36
N GLY A 116 -0.05 9.21 -2.60
CA GLY A 116 -0.29 10.55 -3.12
C GLY A 116 0.89 11.19 -3.88
N ALA A 117 2.13 10.76 -3.62
CA ALA A 117 3.32 11.18 -4.36
C ALA A 117 3.40 10.63 -5.81
N LEU A 118 2.51 9.71 -6.22
CA LEU A 118 2.35 9.24 -7.60
C LEU A 118 1.26 10.01 -8.37
N LEU A 119 0.57 10.95 -7.72
CA LEU A 119 -0.48 11.75 -8.33
C LEU A 119 0.09 13.00 -8.99
N SER A 120 -0.51 13.39 -10.09
CA SER A 120 -0.28 14.66 -10.76
C SER A 120 -1.03 15.76 -10.00
N ASP A 121 -0.35 16.83 -9.59
CA ASP A 121 -0.97 17.95 -8.84
C ASP A 121 -1.02 19.26 -9.66
N PRO A 122 -1.73 19.31 -10.81
CA PRO A 122 -1.81 20.53 -11.63
C PRO A 122 -2.60 21.66 -10.94
N ALA A 123 -3.44 21.33 -9.96
CA ALA A 123 -4.15 22.31 -9.14
C ALA A 123 -3.29 22.84 -7.97
N GLY A 124 -2.15 22.20 -7.68
CA GLY A 124 -1.26 22.59 -6.59
C GLY A 124 -1.90 22.50 -5.21
N ILE A 125 -2.83 21.56 -4.97
CA ILE A 125 -3.59 21.43 -3.71
C ILE A 125 -3.11 20.28 -2.82
N LEU A 126 -2.27 19.38 -3.31
CA LEU A 126 -1.75 18.28 -2.49
C LEU A 126 -0.67 18.78 -1.52
N ARG A 127 -0.80 18.39 -0.25
CA ARG A 127 0.13 18.74 0.83
C ARG A 127 0.74 17.50 1.47
N LEU A 128 1.88 17.65 2.14
CA LEU A 128 2.40 16.58 2.98
C LEU A 128 1.56 16.49 4.27
N PRO A 129 1.15 15.29 4.73
CA PRO A 129 0.52 15.12 6.04
C PRO A 129 1.38 15.63 7.22
N GLY A 130 2.69 15.73 7.00
CA GLY A 130 3.71 16.30 7.88
C GLY A 130 5.10 16.09 7.28
N ASP A 131 6.11 16.78 7.81
CA ASP A 131 7.45 16.95 7.22
C ASP A 131 8.20 15.64 6.88
N ASN A 132 7.82 14.55 7.54
CA ASN A 132 8.45 13.24 7.42
C ASN A 132 7.67 12.27 6.51
N SER A 133 6.51 12.69 5.99
CA SER A 133 5.78 11.93 4.97
C SER A 133 6.52 12.00 3.65
N ARG A 134 6.76 10.85 3.04
CA ARG A 134 7.39 10.75 1.71
C ARG A 134 6.35 10.37 0.64
N ALA A 135 5.58 9.32 0.91
CA ALA A 135 4.57 8.78 0.01
C ALA A 135 3.20 9.46 0.09
N GLY A 136 2.73 9.74 1.30
CA GLY A 136 1.37 10.25 1.51
C GLY A 136 1.21 11.70 1.05
N ARG A 137 0.02 12.03 0.54
CA ARG A 137 -0.45 13.41 0.37
C ARG A 137 -1.83 13.59 1.00
N VAL A 138 -2.18 14.82 1.34
CA VAL A 138 -3.51 15.20 1.81
C VAL A 138 -4.06 16.36 1.00
N ILE A 139 -5.38 16.39 0.82
CA ILE A 139 -6.15 17.61 0.55
C ILE A 139 -6.75 18.02 1.89
N GLU A 140 -6.58 19.28 2.27
CA GLU A 140 -7.25 19.85 3.44
C GLU A 140 -8.50 20.61 3.00
N VAL A 141 -9.60 20.39 3.72
CA VAL A 141 -10.90 21.04 3.46
C VAL A 141 -11.46 21.65 4.75
N ALA A 142 -12.06 22.83 4.60
CA ALA A 142 -12.54 23.67 5.69
C ALA A 142 -14.08 23.70 5.81
N ASP A 143 -14.80 23.38 4.73
CA ASP A 143 -16.27 23.33 4.69
C ASP A 143 -16.81 22.55 3.47
N VAL A 144 -18.11 22.29 3.47
CA VAL A 144 -18.83 21.59 2.38
C VAL A 144 -18.83 22.35 1.05
N ALA A 145 -18.82 23.69 1.05
CA ALA A 145 -18.82 24.47 -0.19
C ALA A 145 -17.47 24.36 -0.91
N GLN A 146 -16.36 24.35 -0.16
CA GLN A 146 -15.03 24.05 -0.69
C GLN A 146 -14.95 22.63 -1.25
N ILE A 147 -15.54 21.62 -0.57
CA ILE A 147 -15.61 20.25 -1.09
C ILE A 147 -16.39 20.19 -2.41
N ALA A 148 -17.53 20.88 -2.51
CA ALA A 148 -18.32 20.96 -3.72
C ALA A 148 -17.55 21.63 -4.88
N ALA A 149 -16.84 22.73 -4.61
CA ALA A 149 -16.00 23.40 -5.59
C ALA A 149 -14.80 22.56 -6.04
N LEU A 150 -14.16 21.81 -5.12
CA LEU A 150 -13.03 20.92 -5.42
C LEU A 150 -13.45 19.56 -6.00
N ARG A 151 -14.74 19.21 -6.01
CA ARG A 151 -15.25 17.89 -6.44
C ARG A 151 -14.69 17.40 -7.79
N PRO A 152 -14.62 18.22 -8.87
CA PRO A 152 -14.04 17.75 -10.14
C PRO A 152 -12.56 17.37 -10.01
N THR A 153 -11.79 18.15 -9.25
CA THR A 153 -10.37 17.90 -8.99
C THR A 153 -10.16 16.67 -8.09
N ILE A 154 -10.99 16.50 -7.06
CA ILE A 154 -10.98 15.32 -6.19
C ILE A 154 -11.27 14.06 -7.01
N LEU A 155 -12.31 14.05 -7.85
CA LEU A 155 -12.62 12.92 -8.72
C LEU A 155 -11.47 12.60 -9.69
N ALA A 156 -10.83 13.61 -10.29
CA ALA A 156 -9.65 13.39 -11.14
C ALA A 156 -8.51 12.69 -10.40
N TYR A 157 -8.20 13.10 -9.17
CA TYR A 157 -7.15 12.48 -8.35
C TYR A 157 -7.53 11.08 -7.86
N LEU A 158 -8.81 10.83 -7.58
CA LEU A 158 -9.29 9.49 -7.24
C LEU A 158 -9.18 8.54 -8.43
N HIS A 159 -9.57 8.96 -9.64
CA HIS A 159 -9.41 8.16 -10.85
C HIS A 159 -7.94 7.88 -11.19
N GLU A 160 -7.04 8.87 -11.05
CA GLU A 160 -5.59 8.65 -11.21
C GLU A 160 -5.05 7.68 -10.14
N ALA A 161 -5.52 7.78 -8.88
CA ALA A 161 -5.13 6.86 -7.82
C ALA A 161 -5.59 5.41 -8.09
N ILE A 162 -6.84 5.24 -8.55
CA ILE A 162 -7.39 3.93 -8.94
C ILE A 162 -6.59 3.33 -10.10
N GLU A 163 -6.30 4.12 -11.14
CA GLU A 163 -5.50 3.68 -12.28
C GLU A 163 -4.05 3.33 -11.87
N ASN A 164 -3.46 4.09 -10.94
CA ASN A 164 -2.15 3.80 -10.36
C ASN A 164 -2.14 2.45 -9.62
N GLU A 165 -3.20 2.08 -8.88
CA GLU A 165 -3.33 0.73 -8.29
C GLU A 165 -3.59 -0.35 -9.34
N ARG A 166 -4.47 -0.09 -10.32
CA ARG A 166 -4.79 -1.03 -11.41
C ARG A 166 -3.54 -1.40 -12.23
N LEU A 167 -2.66 -0.43 -12.47
CA LEU A 167 -1.36 -0.61 -13.12
C LEU A 167 -0.26 -1.13 -12.18
N GLY A 168 -0.56 -1.34 -10.90
CA GLY A 168 0.40 -1.82 -9.91
C GLY A 168 1.58 -0.87 -9.66
N ARG A 169 1.42 0.44 -9.90
CA ARG A 169 2.52 1.41 -9.78
C ARG A 169 3.06 1.45 -8.34
N LYS A 170 4.38 1.39 -8.24
CA LYS A 170 5.14 1.42 -6.98
C LYS A 170 5.91 2.73 -6.87
N LEU A 171 5.83 3.36 -5.72
CA LEU A 171 6.61 4.55 -5.43
C LEU A 171 8.04 4.16 -5.02
N THR A 172 9.01 4.43 -5.88
CA THR A 172 10.43 4.35 -5.53
C THR A 172 10.79 5.57 -4.68
N LEU A 173 10.84 5.38 -3.36
CA LEU A 173 11.36 6.40 -2.46
C LEU A 173 12.90 6.41 -2.55
N PRO A 174 13.56 7.60 -2.59
CA PRO A 174 15.01 7.68 -2.44
C PRO A 174 15.50 6.96 -1.19
N LYS A 175 16.78 6.55 -1.16
CA LYS A 175 17.41 6.10 0.09
C LYS A 175 17.38 7.22 1.13
N ASP A 176 17.51 6.83 2.39
CA ASP A 176 17.47 7.76 3.52
C ASP A 176 18.87 8.25 3.87
N ASP A 177 19.08 9.57 3.81
CA ASP A 177 20.27 10.23 4.36
C ASP A 177 20.05 10.58 5.84
N LEU A 178 19.60 9.61 6.64
CA LEU A 178 19.52 9.76 8.10
C LEU A 178 20.76 9.17 8.75
N ASP A 179 21.63 10.03 9.28
CA ASP A 179 22.72 9.62 10.13
C ASP A 179 22.20 8.91 11.39
N MET A 180 22.77 7.74 11.67
CA MET A 180 22.50 7.01 12.90
C MET A 180 23.17 7.74 14.08
N PRO A 181 22.42 8.12 15.14
CA PRO A 181 23.01 8.80 16.28
C PRO A 181 24.03 7.89 16.97
N PRO A 182 25.18 8.42 17.44
CA PRO A 182 26.28 7.59 17.94
C PRO A 182 25.86 6.71 19.12
N GLU A 183 24.99 7.20 20.00
CA GLU A 183 24.49 6.43 21.15
C GLU A 183 23.68 5.19 20.72
N LEU A 184 22.98 5.26 19.58
CA LEU A 184 22.30 4.09 19.01
C LEU A 184 23.32 3.13 18.40
N ALA A 185 24.30 3.65 17.65
CA ALA A 185 25.37 2.82 17.07
C ALA A 185 26.14 2.06 18.16
N GLU A 186 26.52 2.73 19.25
CA GLU A 186 27.18 2.15 20.42
C GLU A 186 26.31 1.10 21.10
N ARG A 187 25.01 1.39 21.33
CA ARG A 187 24.09 0.45 21.98
C ARG A 187 23.82 -0.81 21.16
N LEU A 188 23.83 -0.72 19.82
CA LEU A 188 23.74 -1.88 18.92
C LEU A 188 25.08 -2.62 18.79
N ALA A 189 26.22 -1.93 18.87
CA ALA A 189 27.54 -2.59 18.90
C ALA A 189 27.75 -3.40 20.19
N GLY A 190 27.29 -2.90 21.34
CA GLY A 190 27.38 -3.56 22.64
C GLY A 190 26.36 -4.66 22.91
N ASP A 191 25.37 -4.88 22.03
CA ASP A 191 24.27 -5.84 22.23
C ASP A 191 23.84 -6.46 20.90
N ALA A 192 24.38 -7.64 20.64
CA ALA A 192 24.07 -8.42 19.44
C ALA A 192 22.58 -8.74 19.32
N SER A 193 21.87 -9.02 20.42
CA SER A 193 20.45 -9.36 20.39
C SER A 193 19.61 -8.17 19.94
N LEU A 194 19.92 -6.98 20.45
CA LEU A 194 19.23 -5.75 20.04
C LEU A 194 19.57 -5.35 18.60
N ARG A 195 20.83 -5.52 18.17
CA ARG A 195 21.26 -5.29 16.78
C ARG A 195 20.51 -6.20 15.81
N ASP A 196 20.52 -7.50 16.04
CA ASP A 196 19.93 -8.46 15.11
C ASP A 196 18.40 -8.26 15.03
N ALA A 197 17.75 -7.94 16.14
CA ALA A 197 16.35 -7.53 16.17
C ALA A 197 16.09 -6.21 15.43
N PHE A 198 16.96 -5.21 15.59
CA PHE A 198 16.86 -3.93 14.88
C PHE A 198 17.07 -4.09 13.38
N GLU A 199 18.02 -4.90 12.93
CA GLU A 199 18.29 -5.17 11.52
C GLU A 199 17.14 -5.93 10.85
N ALA A 200 16.47 -6.85 11.58
CA ALA A 200 15.28 -7.55 11.10
C ALA A 200 14.04 -6.65 10.89
N LEU A 201 14.02 -5.42 11.44
CA LEU A 201 12.95 -4.46 11.19
C LEU A 201 12.94 -3.98 9.72
N THR A 202 11.75 -3.73 9.20
CA THR A 202 11.60 -3.11 7.87
C THR A 202 12.29 -1.73 7.83
N PRO A 203 12.79 -1.27 6.66
CA PRO A 203 13.51 0.02 6.57
C PRO A 203 12.73 1.21 7.16
N GLY A 204 11.41 1.26 6.97
CA GLY A 204 10.55 2.29 7.56
C GLY A 204 10.44 2.21 9.09
N ARG A 205 10.44 1.01 9.68
CA ARG A 205 10.48 0.83 11.14
C ARG A 205 11.83 1.29 11.70
N ARG A 206 12.96 0.89 11.08
CA ARG A 206 14.31 1.36 11.45
C ARG A 206 14.42 2.88 11.38
N ARG A 207 13.96 3.49 10.28
CA ARG A 207 13.86 4.95 10.09
C ARG A 207 13.11 5.62 11.25
N SER A 208 11.95 5.07 11.64
CA SER A 208 11.13 5.66 12.72
C SER A 208 11.86 5.71 14.07
N TRP A 209 12.66 4.68 14.39
CA TRP A 209 13.46 4.62 15.61
C TRP A 209 14.68 5.54 15.54
N ILE A 210 15.43 5.55 14.43
CA ILE A 210 16.56 6.47 14.21
C ILE A 210 16.09 7.91 14.38
N MET A 211 14.99 8.29 13.71
CA MET A 211 14.42 9.64 13.82
C MET A 211 13.97 9.95 15.26
N HIS A 212 13.32 8.99 15.96
CA HIS A 212 12.89 9.20 17.34
C HIS A 212 14.07 9.49 18.28
N VAL A 213 15.18 8.76 18.14
CA VAL A 213 16.39 9.01 18.92
C VAL A 213 17.02 10.35 18.50
N SER A 214 17.24 10.60 17.20
CA SER A 214 17.89 11.83 16.70
C SER A 214 17.15 13.12 17.03
N MET A 215 15.82 13.09 17.25
CA MET A 215 15.06 14.25 17.74
C MET A 215 15.47 14.71 19.16
N ALA A 216 16.22 13.93 19.93
CA ALA A 216 16.71 14.34 21.25
C ALA A 216 18.08 15.02 21.13
N LYS A 217 18.17 16.29 21.51
CA LYS A 217 19.41 17.07 21.48
C LYS A 217 20.46 16.58 22.50
N GLN A 218 20.02 16.09 23.66
CA GLN A 218 20.88 15.67 24.77
C GLN A 218 21.22 14.16 24.71
N PRO A 219 22.50 13.76 24.86
CA PRO A 219 22.92 12.34 24.85
C PRO A 219 22.18 11.47 25.85
N ALA A 220 21.97 11.95 27.08
CA ALA A 220 21.24 11.20 28.11
C ALA A 220 19.78 10.90 27.70
N THR A 221 19.13 11.83 26.99
CA THR A 221 17.78 11.61 26.45
C THR A 221 17.79 10.66 25.24
N ARG A 222 18.88 10.61 24.46
CA ARG A 222 19.05 9.61 23.39
C ARG A 222 19.14 8.20 23.98
N HIS A 223 20.01 7.97 24.97
CA HIS A 223 20.08 6.70 25.72
C HIS A 223 18.71 6.28 26.28
N ALA A 224 18.03 7.15 27.05
CA ALA A 224 16.72 6.84 27.61
C ALA A 224 15.63 6.52 26.56
N ARG A 225 15.72 7.09 25.34
CA ARG A 225 14.84 6.72 24.22
C ARG A 225 15.19 5.36 23.65
N ILE A 226 16.47 5.00 23.58
CA ILE A 226 16.93 3.70 23.08
C ILE A 226 16.53 2.58 24.06
N ASP A 227 16.75 2.77 25.36
CA ASP A 227 16.36 1.78 26.39
C ASP A 227 14.85 1.54 26.40
N LYS A 228 14.05 2.60 26.21
CA LYS A 228 12.59 2.50 26.07
C LYS A 228 12.17 1.84 24.74
N ALA A 229 12.96 1.98 23.68
CA ALA A 229 12.68 1.37 22.38
C ALA A 229 13.03 -0.12 22.34
N ALA A 230 14.04 -0.58 23.08
CA ALA A 230 14.57 -1.94 23.00
C ALA A 230 13.50 -3.04 23.11
N PRO A 231 12.54 -3.03 24.06
CA PRO A 231 11.49 -4.06 24.12
C PRO A 231 10.59 -4.09 22.88
N SER A 232 10.29 -2.92 22.29
CA SER A 232 9.51 -2.83 21.05
C SER A 232 10.30 -3.30 19.83
N ILE A 233 11.61 -3.01 19.78
CA ILE A 233 12.52 -3.48 18.73
C ILE A 233 12.61 -5.02 18.76
N HIS A 234 12.82 -5.63 19.93
CA HIS A 234 12.79 -7.10 20.09
C HIS A 234 11.44 -7.72 19.70
N ALA A 235 10.34 -7.01 19.92
CA ALA A 235 9.00 -7.42 19.47
C ALA A 235 8.73 -7.16 17.96
N GLY A 236 9.71 -6.69 17.19
CA GLY A 236 9.58 -6.39 15.77
C GLY A 236 8.74 -5.15 15.43
N LYS A 237 8.41 -4.32 16.43
CA LYS A 237 7.47 -3.19 16.33
C LYS A 237 8.16 -1.87 15.93
N GLY A 238 7.45 -1.06 15.14
CA GLY A 238 7.81 0.33 14.89
C GLY A 238 7.38 1.26 16.05
N LEU A 239 7.85 2.51 16.03
CA LEU A 239 7.58 3.52 17.07
C LEU A 239 6.09 3.70 17.43
N ASN A 240 5.21 3.58 16.43
CA ASN A 240 3.76 3.82 16.57
C ASN A 240 2.94 2.52 16.54
N ASP A 241 3.58 1.35 16.43
CA ASP A 241 2.91 0.06 16.40
C ASP A 241 2.50 -0.33 17.83
N ARG A 242 1.22 -0.64 18.04
CA ARG A 242 0.68 -1.05 19.36
C ARG A 242 0.95 -2.51 19.67
#